data_AF-A0A654AFR3-F1
#
_entry.id   AF-A0A654AFR3-F1
#
_cell.length_a   1.000
_cell.length_b   1.000
_cell.length_c   1.000
_cell.angle_alpha   90.00
_cell.angle_beta   90.00
_cell.angle_gamma   90.00
#
_symmetry.space_group_name_H-M   'P 1'
#
loop_
_entity.id
_entity.type
_entity.pdbx_description
1 polymer ?
#
loop_
_entity_poly.entity_id
_entity_poly.type
_entity_poly.pdbx_seq_one_letter_code
_entity_poly.pdbx_strand_id
1 'polypeptide(L)' 'MTNILLVVAAIATLAASIWLALEGSAVMALPLVVVFAGLVRTLVRRAGRRGITPAEIAPPPHDDRQL' A
#
# COMPACT_ATOMS: atom_id res chain seq x y z
N MET A 1 -7.01 -7.93 9.53
CA MET A 1 -5.73 -8.66 9.71
C MET A 1 -4.64 -8.25 8.71
N THR A 2 -4.86 -8.35 7.40
CA THR A 2 -3.78 -8.14 6.40
C THR A 2 -3.12 -6.76 6.43
N ASN A 3 -3.84 -5.69 6.79
CA ASN A 3 -3.22 -4.36 6.90
C ASN A 3 -2.26 -4.24 8.08
N ILE A 4 -2.53 -4.92 9.20
CA ILE A 4 -1.64 -4.93 10.37
C ILE A 4 -0.33 -5.65 10.00
N LEU A 5 -0.44 -6.80 9.33
CA LEU A 5 0.71 -7.53 8.79
C LEU A 5 1.55 -6.68 7.83
N LEU A 6 0.93 -5.91 6.94
CA LEU A 6 1.64 -5.00 6.02
C LEU A 6 2.41 -3.91 6.76
N VAL A 7 1.81 -3.32 7.80
CA VAL A 7 2.47 -2.28 8.62
C VAL A 7 3.66 -2.88 9.37
N VAL A 8 3.48 -4.05 10.00
CA VAL A 8 4.56 -4.75 10.71
C VAL A 8 5.70 -5.11 9.76
N ALA A 9 5.38 -5.65 8.58
CA ALA A 9 6.38 -5.96 7.56
C ALA A 9 7.16 -4.70 7.13
N ALA A 10 6.47 -3.58 6.91
CA ALA A 10 7.12 -2.33 6.51
C ALA A 10 8.08 -1.81 7.58
N ILE A 11 7.70 -1.85 8.86
CA ILE A 11 8.55 -1.42 9.98
C ILE A 11 9.79 -2.33 10.09
N ALA A 12 9.60 -3.65 10.02
CA ALA A 12 10.69 -4.62 10.11
C ALA A 12 11.70 -4.45 8.95
N THR A 13 11.21 -4.29 7.72
CA THR A 13 12.06 -4.04 6.55
C THR A 13 12.83 -2.72 6.66
N LEU A 14 12.19 -1.66 7.15
CA LEU A 14 12.84 -0.37 7.37
C LEU A 14 13.95 -0.46 8.43
N ALA A 15 13.66 -1.10 9.56
CA ALA A 15 14.63 -1.29 10.64
C ALA A 15 15.86 -2.09 10.17
N ALA A 16 15.65 -3.18 9.43
CA ALA A 16 16.74 -3.98 8.86
C ALA A 16 17.55 -3.19 7.82
N SER A 17 16.90 -2.36 7.01
CA SER A 17 17.58 -1.51 6.02
C SER A 17 18.46 -0.45 6.69
N ILE A 18 17.97 0.18 7.76
CA ILE A 18 18.74 1.17 8.52
C ILE A 18 19.92 0.50 9.21
N TRP A 19 19.71 -0.66 9.82
CA TRP A 19 20.76 -1.44 10.46
C TRP A 19 21.92 -1.72 9.49
N LEU A 20 21.63 -2.29 8.31
CA LEU A 20 22.65 -2.60 7.29
C LEU A 20 23.37 -1.36 6.76
N ALA A 21 22.67 -0.22 6.67
CA ALA A 21 23.28 1.04 6.25
C ALA A 21 24.29 1.58 7.28
N LEU A 22 24.02 1.37 8.57
CA LEU A 22 24.91 1.80 9.67
C LEU A 22 26.12 0.87 9.82
N GLU A 23 26.02 -0.39 9.41
CA GLU A 23 27.08 -1.40 9.51
C GLU A 23 28.14 -1.29 8.39
N GLY A 24 28.18 -0.16 7.67
CA GLY A 24 29.10 0.08 6.55
C GLY A 24 28.78 -0.73 5.29
N SER A 25 27.69 -1.50 5.30
CA SER A 25 27.25 -2.36 4.20
C SER A 25 26.00 -1.81 3.51
N ALA A 26 26.02 -0.52 3.18
CA ALA A 26 24.88 0.19 2.61
C ALA A 26 24.35 -0.43 1.31
N VAL A 27 25.22 -1.07 0.52
CA VAL A 27 24.83 -1.77 -0.72
C VAL A 27 23.89 -2.96 -0.41
N MET A 28 24.10 -3.65 0.72
CA MET A 28 23.25 -4.77 1.14
C MET A 28 21.87 -4.31 1.65
N ALA A 29 21.72 -3.02 1.97
CA ALA A 29 20.42 -2.45 2.34
C ALA A 29 19.52 -2.17 1.12
N LEU A 30 20.09 -2.00 -0.08
CA LEU A 30 19.36 -1.61 -1.29
C LEU A 30 18.15 -2.52 -1.62
N PRO A 31 18.25 -3.87 -1.55
CA PRO A 31 17.11 -4.74 -1.80
C PRO A 31 15.97 -4.53 -0.79
N LEU A 32 16.29 -4.29 0.49
CA LEU A 32 15.29 -4.03 1.52
C LEU A 32 14.55 -2.71 1.27
N VAL A 33 15.25 -1.67 0.78
CA VAL A 33 14.62 -0.41 0.39
C VAL A 33 13.60 -0.63 -0.74
N VAL A 34 13.91 -1.46 -1.73
CA VAL A 34 12.97 -1.80 -2.81
C VAL A 34 11.73 -2.52 -2.27
N VAL A 35 11.92 -3.49 -1.37
CA VAL A 35 10.79 -4.18 -0.70
C VAL A 35 9.94 -3.19 0.09
N PHE A 36 10.57 -2.31 0.86
CA PHE A 36 9.87 -1.27 1.62
C PHE A 36 9.04 -0.35 0.72
N ALA A 37 9.60 0.11 -0.40
CA ALA A 37 8.87 0.92 -1.38
C ALA A 37 7.65 0.17 -1.96
N GLY A 38 7.78 -1.13 -2.23
CA GLY A 38 6.68 -2.00 -2.66
C GLY A 38 5.57 -2.14 -1.60
N LEU A 39 5.94 -2.27 -0.33
CA LEU A 39 4.99 -2.33 0.79
C LEU A 39 4.25 -1.00 0.96
N VAL A 40 4.95 0.14 0.90
CA VAL A 40 4.36 1.48 0.95
C VAL A 40 3.38 1.68 -0.21
N ARG A 41 3.77 1.34 -1.44
CA ARG A 41 2.89 1.42 -2.62
C ARG A 41 1.61 0.59 -2.42
N THR A 42 1.73 -0.60 -1.85
CA THR A 42 0.59 -1.48 -1.57
C THR A 42 -0.35 -0.86 -0.54
N LEU A 43 0.23 -0.23 0.50
CA LEU A 43 -0.52 0.43 1.55
C LEU A 43 -1.28 1.66 1.01
N VAL A 44 -0.63 2.49 0.20
CA VAL A 44 -1.26 3.64 -0.48
C VAL A 44 -2.38 3.19 -1.42
N ARG A 45 -2.14 2.15 -2.24
CA ARG A 45 -3.16 1.60 -3.14
C ARG A 45 -4.40 1.10 -2.38
N ARG A 46 -4.19 0.47 -1.22
CA ARG A 46 -5.30 0.01 -0.38
C ARG A 46 -6.03 1.15 0.31
N ALA A 47 -5.32 2.18 0.76
CA ALA A 47 -5.93 3.37 1.33
C ALA A 47 -6.80 4.12 0.31
N GLY A 48 -6.30 4.28 -0.93
CA GLY A 48 -7.03 4.96 -2.01
C GLY A 48 -8.30 4.24 -2.47
N ARG A 49 -8.39 2.91 -2.32
CA ARG A 49 -9.61 2.15 -2.66
C ARG A 49 -10.75 2.28 -1.63
N ARG A 50 -10.56 2.99 -0.52
CA ARG A 50 -11.60 3.16 0.51
C ARG A 50 -12.61 4.28 0.22
N GLY A 51 -12.41 5.10 -0.82
CA GLY A 51 -13.23 6.29 -1.06
C GLY A 51 -14.12 6.29 -2.30
N ILE A 52 -14.09 5.24 -3.13
CA ILE A 52 -14.92 5.15 -4.34
C ILE A 52 -15.38 3.70 -4.45
N THR A 53 -16.60 3.43 -4.02
CA THR A 53 -17.23 2.13 -4.33
C THR A 53 -17.79 2.20 -5.75
N PRO A 54 -17.67 1.15 -6.59
CA PRO A 54 -18.27 1.15 -7.93
C PRO A 54 -19.78 1.41 -7.95
N ALA A 55 -20.45 1.13 -6.83
CA ALA A 55 -21.86 1.44 -6.62
C ALA A 55 -22.16 2.95 -6.54
N GLU A 56 -21.17 3.76 -6.17
CA GLU A 56 -21.27 5.22 -6.01
C GLU A 56 -21.08 5.97 -7.34
N ILE A 57 -20.47 5.32 -8.33
CA ILE A 57 -20.30 5.86 -9.70
C ILE A 57 -21.44 5.40 -10.62
N ALA A 58 -22.32 4.49 -10.18
CA ALA A 58 -23.43 4.02 -10.98
C ALA A 58 -24.35 5.22 -11.30
N PRO A 59 -24.58 5.53 -12.60
CA PRO A 59 -25.57 6.54 -12.97
C PRO A 59 -26.91 6.18 -12.34
N PRO A 60 -27.67 7.16 -11.83
CA PRO A 60 -28.99 6.89 -11.28
C PRO A 60 -29.82 6.13 -12.33
N PRO A 61 -30.55 5.07 -11.94
CA PRO A 61 -31.37 4.31 -12.87
C PRO A 61 -32.35 5.27 -13.55
N HIS A 62 -32.26 5.38 -14.88
CA HIS A 62 -33.28 6.07 -15.65
C HIS A 62 -34.59 5.29 -15.49
N ASP A 63 -35.57 5.93 -14.88
CA ASP A 63 -36.90 5.37 -14.73
C ASP A 63 -37.62 5.55 -16.08
N ASP A 64 -37.53 4.53 -16.93
CA ASP A 64 -38.13 4.49 -18.28
C ASP A 64 -39.67 4.42 -18.27
N ARG A 65 -40.31 4.68 -17.12
CA ARG A 65 -41.77 4.58 -16.91
C ARG A 65 -42.56 5.84 -17.29
N GLN A 66 -41.96 6.79 -18.01
CA GLN A 66 -42.63 8.02 -18.44
C GLN A 66 -43.01 8.07 -19.93
N LEU A 67 -43.07 6.94 -20.63
CA LEU A 67 -43.59 6.87 -22.01
C LEU A 67 -44.92 6.12 -22.09
#